data_AF-A0A660ZGY4-F1
#
_entry.id   AF-A0A660ZGY4-F1
#
_cell.length_a   1.000
_cell.length_b   1.000
_cell.length_c   1.000
_cell.angle_alpha   90.00
_cell.angle_beta   90.00
_cell.angle_gamma   90.00
#
_symmetry.space_group_name_H-M   'P 1'
#
loop_
_entity.id
_entity.type
_entity.pdbx_description
1 polymer ?
#
loop_
_entity_poly.entity_id
_entity_poly.type
_entity_poly.pdbx_seq_one_letter_code
_entity_poly.pdbx_strand_id
1 'polypeptide(L)' 'KVTAKVLEHLKDEKVIVFKKKRRKGYKKKQGHRQELTRIEITKIV' A
#
# COMPACT_ATOMS: atom_id res chain seq x y z
N LYS A 1 -14.26 12.58 -20.77
CA LYS A 1 -14.09 11.12 -20.50
C LYS A 1 -12.60 10.79 -20.56
N VAL A 2 -12.10 9.98 -19.62
CA VAL A 2 -10.68 9.60 -19.55
C VAL A 2 -10.54 8.12 -19.86
N THR A 3 -9.60 7.79 -20.74
CA THR A 3 -9.26 6.40 -21.10
C THR A 3 -7.90 6.08 -20.52
N ALA A 4 -7.77 4.93 -19.86
CA ALA A 4 -6.52 4.48 -19.25
C ALA A 4 -6.26 2.99 -19.55
N LYS A 5 -4.99 2.62 -19.54
CA LYS A 5 -4.49 1.25 -19.68
C LYS A 5 -3.85 0.80 -18.37
N VAL A 6 -4.16 -0.42 -17.95
CA VAL A 6 -3.48 -1.06 -16.81
C VAL A 6 -2.16 -1.63 -17.29
N LEU A 7 -1.07 -1.24 -16.63
CA LEU A 7 0.27 -1.74 -16.96
C LEU A 7 0.62 -2.96 -16.11
N GLU A 8 0.48 -2.84 -14.79
CA GLU A 8 0.85 -3.92 -13.85
C GLU A 8 0.19 -3.74 -12.48
N HIS A 9 0.19 -4.85 -11.72
CA HIS A 9 -0.16 -4.88 -10.30
C HIS A 9 1.08 -5.19 -9.48
N LEU A 10 1.34 -4.37 -8.46
CA LEU A 10 2.54 -4.48 -7.63
C LEU A 10 2.23 -4.28 -6.15
N LYS A 11 3.18 -4.68 -5.30
CA LYS A 11 3.09 -4.47 -3.85
C LYS A 11 4.00 -3.34 -3.44
N ASP A 12 3.48 -2.47 -2.60
CA ASP A 12 4.20 -1.35 -2.03
C ASP A 12 5.33 -1.82 -1.09
N GLU A 13 6.20 -0.88 -0.74
CA GLU A 13 7.26 -1.08 0.23
C GLU A 13 6.70 -1.51 1.60
N LYS A 14 7.51 -2.23 2.36
CA LYS A 14 7.08 -2.81 3.62
C LYS A 14 7.07 -1.75 4.71
N VAL A 15 5.88 -1.37 5.17
CA VAL A 15 5.71 -0.51 6.34
C VAL A 15 5.64 -1.38 7.61
N ILE A 16 6.38 -1.01 8.65
CA ILE A 16 6.39 -1.72 9.92
C ILE A 16 5.56 -0.95 10.94
N VAL A 17 4.42 -1.51 11.35
CA VAL A 17 3.56 -0.96 12.40
C VAL A 17 3.92 -1.61 13.73
N PHE A 18 4.41 -0.81 14.69
CA PHE A 18 4.72 -1.25 16.04
C PHE A 18 3.79 -0.60 17.06
N LYS A 19 3.16 -1.41 17.91
CA LYS A 19 2.31 -0.96 19.01
C LYS A 19 2.88 -1.47 20.33
N LYS A 20 3.00 -0.60 21.33
CA LYS A 20 3.45 -0.93 22.69
C LYS A 20 2.60 -0.21 23.73
N LYS A 21 2.20 -0.92 24.79
CA LYS A 21 1.53 -0.31 25.95
C LYS A 21 2.48 -0.33 27.16
N ARG A 22 2.69 0.84 27.77
CA ARG A 22 3.63 0.99 28.90
C ARG A 22 3.16 0.14 30.10
N ARG A 23 4.08 -0.58 30.75
CA ARG A 23 3.85 -1.40 31.97
C ARG A 23 2.79 -2.52 31.86
N LYS A 24 2.41 -2.94 30.65
CA LYS A 24 1.40 -3.99 30.43
C LYS A 24 1.91 -5.21 29.65
N GLY A 25 3.22 -5.30 29.38
CA GLY A 25 3.82 -6.38 28.58
C GLY A 25 3.42 -6.39 27.08
N TYR A 26 2.39 -5.63 26.70
CA TYR A 26 1.87 -5.57 25.34
C TYR A 26 2.87 -4.91 24.37
N LYS A 27 3.32 -5.70 23.39
CA LYS A 27 4.10 -5.29 22.23
C LYS A 27 3.62 -6.08 21.01
N LYS A 28 3.29 -5.42 19.91
CA LYS A 28 2.92 -6.05 18.63
C LYS A 28 3.70 -5.38 17.50
N LYS A 29 4.31 -6.18 16.63
CA LYS A 29 4.96 -5.73 15.39
C LYS A 29 4.24 -6.39 14.23
N GLN A 30 3.75 -5.61 13.28
CA GLN A 30 3.07 -6.10 12.10
C GLN A 30 3.68 -5.44 10.86
N GLY A 31 3.92 -6.22 9.81
CA GLY A 31 4.27 -5.68 8.50
C GLY A 31 2.99 -5.38 7.72
N HIS A 32 2.96 -4.26 7.01
CA HIS A 32 1.95 -3.93 6.02
C HIS A 32 2.62 -3.76 4.66
N ARG A 33 1.99 -4.28 3.62
CA ARG A 33 2.32 -4.00 2.21
C ARG A 33 1.01 -3.76 1.49
N GLN A 34 0.89 -2.59 0.87
CA GLN A 34 -0.31 -2.23 0.14
C GLN A 34 -0.25 -2.81 -1.28
N GLU A 35 -1.38 -3.27 -1.81
CA GLU A 35 -1.48 -3.64 -3.22
C GLU A 35 -1.78 -2.39 -4.04
N LEU A 36 -1.01 -2.19 -5.10
CA LEU A 36 -1.05 -1.03 -5.98
C LEU A 36 -1.23 -1.49 -7.42
N THR A 37 -1.87 -0.64 -8.22
CA THR A 37 -2.01 -0.85 -9.67
C THR A 37 -1.45 0.35 -10.39
N ARG A 38 -0.51 0.12 -11.29
CA ARG A 38 0.06 1.16 -12.13
C ARG A 38 -0.79 1.27 -13.40
N ILE A 39 -1.33 2.46 -13.60
CA ILE A 39 -2.15 2.79 -14.78
C ILE A 39 -1.52 3.94 -15.56
N GLU A 40 -1.63 3.88 -16.87
CA GLU A 40 -1.22 4.93 -17.80
C GLU A 40 -2.47 5.55 -18.43
N ILE A 41 -2.56 6.88 -18.42
CA ILE A 41 -3.68 7.60 -19.04
C ILE A 41 -3.34 7.85 -20.51
N THR A 42 -4.15 7.31 -21.41
CA THR A 42 -3.89 7.35 -22.85
C THR A 42 -4.65 8.45 -23.57
N LYS A 43 -5.82 8.84 -23.06
CA LYS A 43 -6.63 9.90 -23.67
C LYS A 43 -7.46 10.63 -22.64
N ILE A 44 -7.51 11.95 -22.80
CA ILE A 44 -8.43 12.84 -22.09
C ILE A 44 -9.31 13.49 -23.16
N VAL A 45 -10.62 13.34 -23.02
CA VAL A 45 -11.66 13.92 -23.89
C VAL A 45 -12.48 14.90 -23.10
#